data_AF-E6XJR4-F1
#
_entry.id   AF-E6XJR4-F1
#
_cell.length_a   1.000
_cell.length_b   1.000
_cell.length_c   1.000
_cell.angle_alpha   90.00
_cell.angle_beta   90.00
_cell.angle_gamma   90.00
#
_symmetry.space_group_name_H-M   'P 1'
#
loop_
_entity.id
_entity.type
_entity.pdbx_description
1 polymer ?
#
loop_
_entity_poly.entity_id
_entity_poly.type
_entity_poly.pdbx_seq_one_letter_code
_entity_poly.pdbx_strand_id
1 'polypeptide(L)'
;MSLSKIEAKKLGEDFLKLLDEEHGEQVYQEFLEKNSALMPREFIQNHGLHFDLVMRKMSLAKDYTPDFFYMSKSSADWNLVLVEIEKPQSKYFKNAKNDLHRDFLAGLDQIARWRAWFDNTSNREAFINGTIDPIRVPSSMRRNPCHIKYVLVHGRRSEFEGNDLKKGLIRARETDDFKIMSYDSLAESLHTKGHLYVGVRKNETFEIRSPHFAGENIFSWVEPSYLKITAALKAEILAQKNSWTIHSLKGGFALDHILPIIGECDA
;
A
#
# COMPACT_ATOMS: atom_id res chain seq x y z
N MET A 1 -7.47 -3.46 -13.85
CA MET A 1 -8.61 -4.42 -13.93
C MET A 1 -8.78 -5.16 -12.61
N SER A 2 -10.01 -5.46 -12.19
CA SER A 2 -10.29 -6.30 -11.03
C SER A 2 -10.06 -7.78 -11.37
N LEU A 3 -9.62 -8.57 -10.39
CA LEU A 3 -9.55 -10.02 -10.51
C LEU A 3 -10.93 -10.60 -10.86
N SER A 4 -10.98 -11.60 -11.74
CA SER A 4 -12.21 -12.37 -11.89
C SER A 4 -12.57 -13.05 -10.55
N LYS A 5 -13.85 -13.39 -10.36
CA LYS A 5 -14.29 -14.06 -9.12
C LYS A 5 -13.54 -15.38 -8.87
N ILE A 6 -13.15 -16.09 -9.94
CA ILE A 6 -12.42 -17.36 -9.84
C ILE A 6 -10.96 -17.10 -9.40
N GLU A 7 -10.28 -16.15 -10.03
CA GLU A 7 -8.91 -15.79 -9.67
C GLU A 7 -8.83 -15.24 -8.25
N ALA A 8 -9.78 -14.38 -7.86
CA ALA A 8 -9.88 -13.82 -6.52
C ALA A 8 -10.09 -14.91 -5.46
N LYS A 9 -10.94 -15.90 -5.74
CA LYS A 9 -11.16 -17.03 -4.84
C LYS A 9 -9.89 -17.86 -4.67
N LYS A 10 -9.24 -18.22 -5.78
CA LYS A 10 -8.00 -18.99 -5.76
C LYS A 10 -6.89 -18.26 -4.99
N LEU A 11 -6.71 -16.96 -5.25
CA LEU A 11 -5.74 -16.14 -4.52
C LEU A 11 -6.03 -16.12 -3.01
N GLY A 12 -7.29 -16.01 -2.62
CA GLY A 12 -7.69 -16.07 -1.22
C GLY A 12 -7.37 -17.42 -0.57
N GLU A 13 -7.65 -18.53 -1.26
CA GLU A 13 -7.33 -19.89 -0.78
C GLU A 13 -5.82 -20.11 -0.64
N ASP A 14 -5.05 -19.72 -1.66
CA ASP A 14 -3.59 -19.82 -1.66
C ASP A 14 -2.97 -18.99 -0.53
N PHE A 15 -3.51 -17.79 -0.29
CA PHE A 15 -3.06 -16.93 0.79
C PHE A 15 -3.40 -17.51 2.16
N LEU A 16 -4.66 -17.92 2.40
CA LEU A 16 -5.05 -18.51 3.68
C LEU A 16 -4.24 -19.75 4.02
N LYS A 17 -3.92 -20.58 3.01
CA LYS A 17 -3.03 -21.73 3.18
C LYS A 17 -1.63 -21.30 3.61
N LEU A 18 -1.05 -20.27 2.98
CA LEU A 18 0.26 -19.73 3.38
C LEU A 18 0.27 -19.24 4.83
N LEU A 19 -0.83 -18.67 5.32
CA LEU A 19 -0.94 -18.17 6.69
C LEU A 19 -1.00 -19.28 7.76
N ASP A 20 -1.26 -20.51 7.36
CA ASP A 20 -1.24 -21.68 8.25
C ASP A 20 0.17 -22.30 8.33
N GLU A 21 1.10 -21.82 7.50
CA GLU A 21 2.52 -22.19 7.53
C GLU A 21 3.31 -21.20 8.40
N GLU A 22 4.30 -21.67 9.15
CA GLU A 22 5.14 -20.82 10.01
C GLU A 22 6.40 -20.34 9.27
N HIS A 23 6.28 -19.21 8.57
CA HIS A 23 7.39 -18.59 7.85
C HIS A 23 7.92 -17.33 8.53
N GLY A 24 9.07 -16.87 8.05
CA GLY A 24 9.58 -15.53 8.35
C GLY A 24 8.77 -14.43 7.65
N GLU A 25 8.78 -13.24 8.23
CA GLU A 25 8.02 -12.05 7.76
C GLU A 25 8.23 -11.73 6.27
N GLN A 26 9.48 -11.87 5.80
CA GLN A 26 9.87 -11.62 4.41
C GLN A 26 9.07 -12.48 3.39
N VAL A 27 8.67 -13.70 3.76
CA VAL A 27 7.86 -14.57 2.89
C VAL A 27 6.47 -13.97 2.66
N TYR A 28 5.83 -13.48 3.72
CA TYR A 28 4.52 -12.83 3.63
C TYR A 28 4.62 -11.49 2.90
N GLN A 29 5.68 -10.72 3.15
CA GLN A 29 5.94 -9.48 2.42
C GLN A 29 6.05 -9.73 0.91
N GLU A 30 6.87 -10.69 0.48
CA GLU A 30 7.01 -11.03 -0.93
C GLU A 30 5.72 -11.55 -1.56
N PHE A 31 4.93 -12.31 -0.79
CA PHE A 31 3.63 -12.79 -1.27
C PHE A 31 2.68 -11.62 -1.52
N LEU A 32 2.61 -10.65 -0.60
CA LEU A 32 1.79 -9.45 -0.75
C LEU A 32 2.28 -8.59 -1.92
N GLU A 33 3.60 -8.39 -2.07
CA GLU A 33 4.19 -7.64 -3.19
C GLU A 33 3.85 -8.26 -4.55
N LYS A 34 3.88 -9.60 -4.65
CA LYS A 34 3.49 -10.32 -5.88
C LYS A 34 1.99 -10.29 -6.13
N ASN A 35 1.18 -10.21 -5.07
CA ASN A 35 -0.28 -10.30 -5.13
C ASN A 35 -0.94 -9.05 -4.55
N SER A 36 -0.68 -7.90 -5.17
CA SER A 36 -1.04 -6.58 -4.64
C SER A 36 -2.54 -6.31 -4.45
N ALA A 37 -3.42 -7.20 -4.93
CA ALA A 37 -4.85 -7.19 -4.60
C ALA A 37 -5.11 -7.48 -3.09
N LEU A 38 -4.18 -8.16 -2.41
CA LEU A 38 -4.23 -8.42 -0.96
C LEU A 38 -3.82 -7.21 -0.10
N MET A 39 -3.30 -6.13 -0.71
CA MET A 39 -2.92 -4.94 0.05
C MET A 39 -4.12 -4.38 0.84
N PRO A 40 -3.88 -3.86 2.05
CA PRO A 40 -4.88 -3.11 2.81
C PRO A 40 -5.55 -2.00 1.97
N ARG A 41 -6.79 -1.67 2.35
CA ARG A 41 -7.65 -0.70 1.64
C ARG A 41 -8.27 0.36 2.57
N GLU A 42 -7.82 0.39 3.81
CA GLU A 42 -8.27 1.28 4.87
C GLU A 42 -7.92 2.73 4.50
N PHE A 43 -8.78 3.66 4.88
CA PHE A 43 -8.60 5.08 4.57
C PHE A 43 -8.55 5.43 3.07
N ILE A 44 -8.94 4.51 2.17
CA ILE A 44 -9.20 4.87 0.77
C ILE A 44 -10.39 5.82 0.70
N GLN A 45 -10.18 6.91 -0.02
CA GLN A 45 -11.13 7.97 -0.26
C GLN A 45 -11.81 7.79 -1.62
N ASN A 46 -12.73 8.70 -1.95
CA ASN A 46 -13.62 8.58 -3.10
C ASN A 46 -12.93 8.59 -4.47
N HIS A 47 -11.68 9.05 -4.59
CA HIS A 47 -10.89 8.92 -5.84
C HIS A 47 -10.08 7.61 -5.91
N GLY A 48 -10.29 6.69 -4.96
CA GLY A 48 -9.57 5.43 -4.90
C GLY A 48 -8.13 5.61 -4.42
N LEU A 49 -7.34 4.57 -4.65
CA LEU A 49 -5.91 4.58 -4.33
C LEU A 49 -5.19 5.41 -5.41
N HIS A 50 -4.41 6.39 -4.99
CA HIS A 50 -3.74 7.30 -5.90
C HIS A 50 -2.80 6.52 -6.81
N PHE A 51 -3.09 6.56 -8.12
CA PHE A 51 -2.34 5.86 -9.17
C PHE A 51 -2.32 4.35 -9.08
N ASP A 52 -3.20 3.74 -8.29
CA ASP A 52 -3.14 2.31 -8.03
C ASP A 52 -1.72 1.91 -7.55
N LEU A 53 -1.00 2.78 -6.82
CA LEU A 53 0.39 2.60 -6.43
C LEU A 53 0.55 2.36 -4.92
N VAL A 54 1.15 1.22 -4.57
CA VAL A 54 1.71 0.98 -3.24
C VAL A 54 3.23 0.98 -3.29
N MET A 55 3.87 1.69 -2.37
CA MET A 55 5.32 1.76 -2.22
C MET A 55 5.74 0.77 -1.13
N ARG A 56 6.68 -0.14 -1.43
CA ARG A 56 7.29 -1.00 -0.41
C ARG A 56 8.47 -0.30 0.27
N LYS A 57 8.65 -0.57 1.56
CA LYS A 57 9.83 -0.14 2.36
C LYS A 57 10.24 1.32 2.11
N MET A 58 9.26 2.22 2.05
CA MET A 58 9.52 3.63 1.77
C MET A 58 9.97 4.35 3.05
N SER A 59 11.29 4.41 3.25
CA SER A 59 11.90 5.00 4.44
C SER A 59 11.43 6.45 4.70
N LEU A 60 10.97 6.70 5.92
CA LEU A 60 10.70 8.04 6.46
C LEU A 60 11.99 8.69 6.94
N ALA A 61 12.84 7.88 7.59
CA ALA A 61 14.17 8.18 8.07
C ALA A 61 14.93 6.87 8.31
N LYS A 62 16.23 6.96 8.66
CA LYS A 62 17.13 5.80 8.78
C LYS A 62 16.55 4.62 9.57
N ASP A 63 15.86 4.90 10.67
CA ASP A 63 15.32 3.88 11.58
C ASP A 63 13.78 3.73 11.49
N TYR A 64 13.15 4.38 10.51
CA TYR A 64 11.68 4.39 10.34
C TYR A 64 11.32 4.04 8.91
N THR A 65 10.94 2.78 8.68
CA THR A 65 10.56 2.28 7.37
C THR A 65 9.29 1.45 7.50
N PRO A 66 8.13 1.94 7.03
CA PRO A 66 6.93 1.12 6.94
C PRO A 66 7.10 0.04 5.88
N ASP A 67 6.43 -1.10 6.06
CA ASP A 67 6.43 -2.17 5.06
C ASP A 67 5.80 -1.71 3.76
N PHE A 68 4.67 -1.00 3.87
CA PHE A 68 4.01 -0.39 2.73
C PHE A 68 3.55 1.03 3.01
N PHE A 69 3.45 1.81 1.94
CA PHE A 69 2.90 3.15 1.92
C PHE A 69 2.01 3.34 0.70
N TYR A 70 0.85 3.97 0.87
CA TYR A 70 0.04 4.41 -0.26
C TYR A 70 -0.64 5.73 0.03
N MET A 71 -1.06 6.39 -1.05
CA MET A 71 -1.80 7.63 -0.99
C MET A 71 -3.23 7.39 -1.45
N SER A 72 -4.18 8.07 -0.84
CA SER A 72 -5.52 8.23 -1.36
C SER A 72 -5.92 9.70 -1.26
N LYS A 73 -6.89 10.12 -2.05
CA LYS A 73 -7.29 11.53 -2.09
C LYS A 73 -8.78 11.69 -2.29
N SER A 74 -9.31 12.77 -1.75
CA SER A 74 -10.59 13.33 -2.16
C SER A 74 -10.36 14.58 -3.02
N SER A 75 -11.39 15.38 -3.27
CA SER A 75 -11.17 16.72 -3.84
C SER A 75 -10.62 17.73 -2.82
N ALA A 76 -10.71 17.43 -1.52
CA ALA A 76 -10.41 18.36 -0.43
C ALA A 76 -9.08 18.07 0.29
N ASP A 77 -8.63 16.82 0.32
CA ASP A 77 -7.51 16.37 1.17
C ASP A 77 -6.86 15.09 0.62
N TRP A 78 -5.77 14.70 1.29
CA TRP A 78 -4.98 13.49 1.04
C TRP A 78 -4.91 12.64 2.31
N ASN A 79 -5.08 11.34 2.16
CA ASN A 79 -4.65 10.35 3.15
C ASN A 79 -3.29 9.77 2.73
N LEU A 80 -2.32 9.85 3.63
CA LEU A 80 -0.98 9.27 3.52
C LEU A 80 -0.93 8.07 4.46
N VAL A 81 -1.09 6.87 3.92
CA VAL A 81 -1.32 5.66 4.70
C VAL A 81 -0.04 4.84 4.82
N LEU A 82 0.41 4.62 6.05
CA LEU A 82 1.53 3.75 6.39
C LEU A 82 0.99 2.42 6.88
N VAL A 83 1.59 1.33 6.41
CA VAL A 83 1.21 -0.03 6.77
C VAL A 83 2.41 -0.71 7.40
N GLU A 84 2.20 -1.26 8.60
CA GLU A 84 3.09 -2.24 9.21
C GLU A 84 2.45 -3.62 9.08
N ILE A 85 3.24 -4.63 8.75
CA ILE A 85 2.84 -6.03 8.85
C ILE A 85 3.67 -6.73 9.92
N GLU A 86 2.99 -7.37 10.86
CA GLU A 86 3.60 -8.32 11.79
C GLU A 86 3.47 -9.73 11.24
N LYS A 87 3.95 -10.76 11.92
CA LYS A 87 3.78 -12.13 11.40
C LYS A 87 2.34 -12.65 11.65
N PRO A 88 1.78 -13.52 10.80
CA PRO A 88 0.47 -14.13 11.05
C PRO A 88 0.42 -14.93 12.37
N GLN A 89 1.53 -15.50 12.81
CA GLN A 89 1.65 -16.23 14.07
C GLN A 89 1.80 -15.32 15.31
N SER A 90 2.03 -14.02 15.13
CA SER A 90 2.10 -13.05 16.22
C SER A 90 0.78 -13.02 16.98
N LYS A 91 0.85 -13.06 18.32
CA LYS A 91 -0.35 -13.14 19.17
C LYS A 91 -0.89 -11.77 19.52
N TYR A 92 -2.21 -11.66 19.64
CA TYR A 92 -2.91 -10.51 20.21
C TYR A 92 -2.93 -10.58 21.74
N PHE A 93 -3.14 -11.77 22.29
CA PHE A 93 -3.40 -12.01 23.71
C PHE A 93 -2.47 -13.08 24.28
N LYS A 94 -2.25 -13.02 25.58
CA LYS A 94 -1.55 -14.08 26.32
C LYS A 94 -2.51 -15.25 26.54
N ASN A 95 -2.52 -16.25 25.65
CA ASN A 95 -3.26 -17.53 25.76
C ASN A 95 -4.52 -17.51 26.67
N ALA A 96 -4.34 -17.75 27.98
CA ALA A 96 -5.42 -17.92 28.98
C ALA A 96 -5.97 -16.63 29.60
N LYS A 97 -5.37 -15.46 29.32
CA LYS A 97 -5.79 -14.16 29.86
C LYS A 97 -6.13 -13.21 28.73
N ASN A 98 -7.04 -12.28 28.99
CA ASN A 98 -7.36 -11.18 28.06
C ASN A 98 -6.29 -10.07 28.09
N ASP A 99 -5.13 -10.34 28.69
CA ASP A 99 -3.97 -9.45 28.67
C ASP A 99 -3.34 -9.46 27.27
N LEU A 100 -2.92 -8.29 26.79
CA LEU A 100 -2.27 -8.18 25.49
C LEU A 100 -0.90 -8.87 25.47
N HIS A 101 -0.60 -9.52 24.35
CA HIS A 101 0.68 -10.15 24.11
C HIS A 101 1.76 -9.13 23.73
N ARG A 102 3.03 -9.46 23.97
CA ARG A 102 4.18 -8.60 23.66
C ARG A 102 4.30 -8.29 22.17
N ASP A 103 3.93 -9.22 21.29
CA ASP A 103 4.01 -9.02 19.84
C ASP A 103 3.05 -7.92 19.41
N PHE A 104 1.80 -7.97 19.88
CA PHE A 104 0.83 -6.93 19.58
C PHE A 104 1.22 -5.58 20.17
N LEU A 105 1.78 -5.57 21.39
CA LEU A 105 2.33 -4.35 21.98
C LEU A 105 3.50 -3.78 21.17
N ALA A 106 4.33 -4.62 20.55
CA ALA A 106 5.44 -4.18 19.69
C ALA A 106 4.93 -3.50 18.42
N GLY A 107 3.95 -4.10 17.72
CA GLY A 107 3.31 -3.46 16.56
C GLY A 107 2.65 -2.12 16.93
N LEU A 108 1.98 -2.03 18.08
CA LEU A 108 1.43 -0.76 18.57
C LEU A 108 2.51 0.28 18.88
N ASP A 109 3.64 -0.12 19.46
CA ASP A 109 4.78 0.77 19.72
C ASP A 109 5.39 1.30 18.41
N GLN A 110 5.47 0.46 17.37
CA GLN A 110 5.93 0.88 16.04
C GLN A 110 5.05 1.98 15.44
N ILE A 111 3.72 1.83 15.51
CA ILE A 111 2.78 2.89 15.07
C ILE A 111 2.96 4.17 15.90
N ALA A 112 3.11 4.05 17.22
CA ALA A 112 3.33 5.19 18.10
C ALA A 112 4.63 5.95 17.77
N ARG A 113 5.70 5.22 17.42
CA ARG A 113 6.98 5.80 16.99
C ARG A 113 6.85 6.61 15.70
N TRP A 114 6.13 6.10 14.69
CA TRP A 114 5.89 6.89 13.47
C TRP A 114 5.04 8.12 13.74
N ARG A 115 4.04 8.02 14.61
CA ARG A 115 3.24 9.17 15.03
C ARG A 115 4.12 10.26 15.67
N ALA A 116 4.95 9.87 16.64
CA ALA A 116 5.90 10.79 17.26
C ALA A 116 6.88 11.42 16.25
N TRP A 117 7.28 10.67 15.22
CA TRP A 117 8.13 11.19 14.15
C TRP A 117 7.42 12.26 13.31
N PHE A 118 6.14 12.06 12.98
CA PHE A 118 5.31 13.01 12.22
C PHE A 118 4.76 14.19 13.03
N ASP A 119 4.70 14.08 14.36
CA ASP A 119 4.36 15.20 15.25
C ASP A 119 5.40 16.32 15.18
N ASN A 120 6.64 15.99 14.77
CA ASN A 120 7.61 16.98 14.37
C ASN A 120 7.24 17.59 13.00
N THR A 121 6.90 18.88 12.99
CA THR A 121 6.46 19.59 11.79
C THR A 121 7.48 19.56 10.66
N SER A 122 8.78 19.71 10.96
CA SER A 122 9.83 19.69 9.94
C SER A 122 9.97 18.32 9.27
N ASN A 123 9.87 17.22 10.04
CA ASN A 123 9.87 15.87 9.49
C ASN A 123 8.67 15.65 8.56
N ARG A 124 7.49 16.07 9.02
CA ARG A 124 6.25 15.96 8.25
C ARG A 124 6.31 16.77 6.95
N GLU A 125 6.81 18.00 6.99
CA GLU A 125 6.96 18.85 5.81
C GLU A 125 8.01 18.29 4.85
N ALA A 126 9.15 17.81 5.34
CA ALA A 126 10.18 17.18 4.52
C ALA A 126 9.64 15.92 3.82
N PHE A 127 8.81 15.13 4.50
CA PHE A 127 8.15 13.99 3.89
C PHE A 127 7.15 14.41 2.79
N ILE A 128 6.27 15.37 3.09
CA ILE A 128 5.18 15.77 2.17
C ILE A 128 5.71 16.53 0.95
N ASN A 129 6.62 17.48 1.16
CA ASN A 129 7.11 18.41 0.14
C ASN A 129 8.45 17.98 -0.47
N GLY A 130 9.12 16.98 0.10
CA GLY A 130 10.31 16.36 -0.47
C GLY A 130 10.01 14.94 -0.94
N THR A 131 9.74 14.03 -0.01
CA THR A 131 9.66 12.59 -0.32
C THR A 131 8.57 12.21 -1.31
N ILE A 132 7.35 12.71 -1.13
CA ILE A 132 6.20 12.30 -1.96
C ILE A 132 5.78 13.35 -2.99
N ASP A 133 6.39 14.54 -2.99
CA ASP A 133 5.99 15.64 -3.88
C ASP A 133 5.96 15.28 -5.37
N PRO A 134 6.91 14.49 -5.92
CA PRO A 134 6.89 14.11 -7.33
C PRO A 134 5.65 13.31 -7.74
N ILE A 135 5.10 12.51 -6.81
CA ILE A 135 3.91 11.69 -7.05
C ILE A 135 2.64 12.29 -6.46
N ARG A 136 2.70 13.47 -5.82
CA ARG A 136 1.55 14.14 -5.21
C ARG A 136 0.94 15.15 -6.18
N VAL A 137 0.16 14.63 -7.12
CA VAL A 137 -0.43 15.38 -8.23
C VAL A 137 -1.94 15.13 -8.36
N PRO A 138 -2.74 16.07 -8.90
CA PRO A 138 -2.36 17.27 -9.65
C PRO A 138 -1.83 18.42 -8.76
N SER A 139 -1.09 19.34 -9.38
CA SER A 139 -0.49 20.50 -8.70
C SER A 139 -1.53 21.40 -8.01
N SER A 140 -2.75 21.46 -8.53
CA SER A 140 -3.88 22.19 -7.93
C SER A 140 -4.23 21.70 -6.52
N MET A 141 -3.94 20.45 -6.19
CA MET A 141 -4.20 19.84 -4.88
C MET A 141 -2.99 19.87 -3.94
N ARG A 142 -1.89 20.53 -4.31
CA ARG A 142 -0.67 20.57 -3.48
C ARG A 142 -0.86 21.30 -2.16
N ARG A 143 -1.84 22.20 -2.05
CA ARG A 143 -2.18 22.91 -0.82
C ARG A 143 -3.23 22.20 0.03
N ASN A 144 -3.80 21.10 -0.48
CA ASN A 144 -4.79 20.36 0.27
C ASN A 144 -4.13 19.70 1.51
N PRO A 145 -4.85 19.62 2.65
CA PRO A 145 -4.35 18.95 3.84
C PRO A 145 -3.92 17.51 3.54
N CYS A 146 -2.87 17.06 4.24
CA CYS A 146 -2.39 15.68 4.21
C CYS A 146 -2.55 15.07 5.59
N HIS A 147 -3.35 14.02 5.72
CA HIS A 147 -3.57 13.29 6.96
C HIS A 147 -2.71 12.03 6.96
N ILE A 148 -1.86 11.89 7.99
CA ILE A 148 -1.10 10.66 8.18
C ILE A 148 -2.04 9.62 8.79
N LYS A 149 -2.09 8.44 8.20
CA LYS A 149 -2.95 7.32 8.59
C LYS A 149 -2.10 6.07 8.77
N TYR A 150 -2.55 5.16 9.61
CA TYR A 150 -1.79 3.99 10.02
C TYR A 150 -2.63 2.72 9.92
N VAL A 151 -2.05 1.65 9.40
CA VAL A 151 -2.64 0.31 9.39
C VAL A 151 -1.63 -0.65 9.99
N LEU A 152 -2.07 -1.45 10.95
CA LEU A 152 -1.31 -2.58 11.47
C LEU A 152 -2.01 -3.88 11.04
N VAL A 153 -1.32 -4.70 10.26
CA VAL A 153 -1.76 -6.07 9.93
C VAL A 153 -1.08 -7.04 10.89
N HIS A 154 -1.84 -7.70 11.75
CA HIS A 154 -1.32 -8.50 12.87
C HIS A 154 -2.08 -9.81 13.03
N GLY A 155 -1.40 -10.92 13.27
CA GLY A 155 -2.01 -12.15 13.76
C GLY A 155 -3.15 -12.75 12.91
N ARG A 156 -3.79 -13.80 13.45
CA ARG A 156 -4.96 -14.46 12.84
C ARG A 156 -6.26 -14.06 13.55
N ARG A 157 -7.36 -13.97 12.79
CA ARG A 157 -8.71 -13.68 13.31
C ARG A 157 -9.19 -14.70 14.34
N SER A 158 -8.77 -15.96 14.18
CA SER A 158 -9.16 -17.08 15.04
C SER A 158 -8.84 -16.88 16.53
N GLU A 159 -7.94 -15.96 16.90
CA GLU A 159 -7.60 -15.67 18.30
C GLU A 159 -8.70 -14.89 19.05
N PHE A 160 -9.54 -14.16 18.33
CA PHE A 160 -10.58 -13.28 18.88
C PHE A 160 -11.96 -13.49 18.25
N GLU A 161 -12.07 -14.32 17.20
CA GLU A 161 -13.35 -14.69 16.62
C GLU A 161 -14.28 -15.31 17.68
N GLY A 162 -15.56 -14.93 17.63
CA GLY A 162 -16.54 -15.35 18.64
C GLY A 162 -16.36 -14.78 20.06
N ASN A 163 -15.35 -13.93 20.32
CA ASN A 163 -15.11 -13.33 21.64
C ASN A 163 -15.21 -11.80 21.61
N ASP A 164 -16.35 -11.27 22.04
CA ASP A 164 -16.65 -9.84 21.94
C ASP A 164 -15.78 -8.97 22.85
N LEU A 165 -15.32 -9.50 24.00
CA LEU A 165 -14.37 -8.79 24.85
C LEU A 165 -13.03 -8.62 24.14
N LYS A 166 -12.47 -9.67 23.54
CA LYS A 166 -11.22 -9.60 22.77
C LYS A 166 -11.35 -8.67 21.57
N LYS A 167 -12.44 -8.75 20.81
CA LYS A 167 -12.73 -7.80 19.72
C LYS A 167 -12.79 -6.36 20.24
N GLY A 168 -13.46 -6.14 21.37
CA GLY A 168 -13.55 -4.83 22.03
C GLY A 168 -12.20 -4.28 22.46
N LEU A 169 -11.31 -5.12 23.00
CA LEU A 169 -9.96 -4.74 23.41
C LEU A 169 -9.07 -4.34 22.23
N ILE A 170 -9.16 -5.05 21.10
CA ILE A 170 -8.45 -4.66 19.86
C ILE A 170 -9.01 -3.35 19.34
N ARG A 171 -10.34 -3.24 19.21
CA ARG A 171 -11.01 -2.02 18.72
C ARG A 171 -10.72 -0.80 19.59
N ALA A 172 -10.57 -0.96 20.90
CA ALA A 172 -10.21 0.13 21.81
C ALA A 172 -8.80 0.70 21.57
N ARG A 173 -7.97 0.04 20.76
CA ARG A 173 -6.65 0.55 20.33
C ARG A 173 -6.70 1.30 19.00
N GLU A 174 -7.80 1.19 18.25
CA GLU A 174 -7.98 1.94 17.03
C GLU A 174 -8.35 3.40 17.32
N THR A 175 -8.04 4.28 16.37
CA THR A 175 -8.43 5.68 16.34
C THR A 175 -8.93 6.04 14.95
N ASP A 176 -9.38 7.28 14.73
CA ASP A 176 -9.85 7.76 13.43
C ASP A 176 -8.75 7.80 12.34
N ASP A 177 -7.50 7.63 12.74
CA ASP A 177 -6.34 7.56 11.88
C ASP A 177 -5.51 6.27 12.03
N PHE A 178 -5.98 5.30 12.81
CA PHE A 178 -5.31 4.02 13.01
C PHE A 178 -6.27 2.84 12.98
N LYS A 179 -6.00 1.87 12.09
CA LYS A 179 -6.76 0.61 11.99
C LYS A 179 -5.88 -0.62 12.21
N ILE A 180 -6.48 -1.63 12.82
CA ILE A 180 -5.86 -2.93 13.09
C ILE A 180 -6.62 -4.00 12.34
N MET A 181 -5.90 -4.81 11.57
CA MET A 181 -6.46 -5.89 10.77
C MET A 181 -5.79 -7.21 11.11
N SER A 182 -6.55 -8.30 11.06
CA SER A 182 -5.96 -9.63 10.95
C SER A 182 -5.52 -9.90 9.51
N TYR A 183 -4.56 -10.81 9.34
CA TYR A 183 -4.16 -11.29 8.02
C TYR A 183 -5.34 -11.85 7.21
N ASP A 184 -6.26 -12.57 7.87
CA ASP A 184 -7.49 -13.09 7.25
C ASP A 184 -8.30 -12.00 6.53
N SER A 185 -8.28 -10.79 7.07
CA SER A 185 -9.08 -9.67 6.56
C SER A 185 -8.56 -9.16 5.20
N LEU A 186 -7.30 -9.43 4.87
CA LEU A 186 -6.74 -9.08 3.56
C LEU A 186 -7.35 -9.91 2.42
N ALA A 187 -7.71 -11.16 2.71
CA ALA A 187 -8.35 -12.10 1.78
C ALA A 187 -9.83 -11.78 1.50
N GLU A 188 -10.42 -10.86 2.25
CA GLU A 188 -11.82 -10.50 2.11
C GLU A 188 -12.05 -9.63 0.86
N SER A 189 -13.15 -9.92 0.16
CA SER A 189 -13.61 -9.15 -1.00
C SER A 189 -12.57 -8.97 -2.11
N LEU A 190 -11.65 -9.92 -2.31
CA LEU A 190 -10.59 -9.81 -3.33
C LEU A 190 -11.10 -9.53 -4.75
N HIS A 191 -12.30 -10.01 -5.10
CA HIS A 191 -12.91 -9.80 -6.41
C HIS A 191 -13.26 -8.34 -6.70
N THR A 192 -13.32 -7.47 -5.68
CA THR A 192 -13.52 -6.03 -5.85
C THR A 192 -12.20 -5.25 -5.88
N LYS A 193 -11.07 -5.90 -5.58
CA LYS A 193 -9.75 -5.27 -5.47
C LYS A 193 -8.97 -5.50 -6.77
N GLY A 194 -8.63 -4.41 -7.45
CA GLY A 194 -7.73 -4.43 -8.60
C GLY A 194 -6.28 -4.69 -8.20
N HIS A 195 -5.48 -5.12 -9.18
CA HIS A 195 -4.03 -5.10 -9.07
C HIS A 195 -3.54 -3.66 -8.89
N LEU A 196 -2.53 -3.52 -8.04
CA LEU A 196 -1.78 -2.29 -7.88
C LEU A 196 -0.39 -2.42 -8.48
N TYR A 197 0.16 -1.28 -8.87
CA TYR A 197 1.58 -1.09 -8.98
C TYR A 197 2.26 -1.26 -7.63
N VAL A 198 3.35 -2.02 -7.61
CA VAL A 198 4.27 -2.09 -6.46
C VAL A 198 5.54 -1.36 -6.83
N GLY A 199 5.80 -0.27 -6.10
CA GLY A 199 6.91 0.64 -6.33
C GLY A 199 7.97 0.58 -5.24
N VAL A 200 9.20 0.93 -5.60
CA VAL A 200 10.32 1.18 -4.68
C VAL A 200 10.84 2.58 -4.92
N ARG A 201 11.06 3.35 -3.86
CA ARG A 201 11.76 4.63 -4.00
C ARG A 201 13.27 4.39 -3.89
N LYS A 202 14.02 4.79 -4.92
CA LYS A 202 15.48 4.85 -4.90
C LYS A 202 15.92 6.26 -5.24
N ASN A 203 16.52 6.94 -4.25
CA ASN A 203 16.88 8.35 -4.35
C ASN A 203 15.65 9.17 -4.80
N GLU A 204 15.77 9.91 -5.91
CA GLU A 204 14.69 10.71 -6.49
C GLU A 204 13.74 9.92 -7.39
N THR A 205 13.99 8.63 -7.65
CA THR A 205 13.21 7.82 -8.60
C THR A 205 12.26 6.85 -7.91
N PHE A 206 11.10 6.65 -8.52
CA PHE A 206 10.09 5.66 -8.19
C PHE A 206 10.16 4.54 -9.24
N GLU A 207 10.72 3.40 -8.83
CA GLU A 207 10.84 2.19 -9.64
C GLU A 207 9.58 1.34 -9.50
N ILE A 208 8.78 1.21 -10.56
CA ILE A 208 7.60 0.35 -10.59
C ILE A 208 8.01 -1.06 -11.04
N ARG A 209 7.88 -2.03 -10.12
CA ARG A 209 8.42 -3.39 -10.28
C ARG A 209 7.38 -4.46 -10.59
N SER A 210 6.13 -4.20 -10.25
CA SER A 210 5.02 -5.10 -10.59
C SER A 210 4.93 -5.28 -12.11
N PRO A 211 4.73 -6.51 -12.62
CA PRO A 211 4.69 -6.76 -14.05
C PRO A 211 3.36 -6.36 -14.70
N HIS A 212 2.30 -6.15 -13.90
CA HIS A 212 0.95 -5.93 -14.40
C HIS A 212 0.63 -4.45 -14.61
N PHE A 213 -0.02 -4.15 -15.74
CA PHE A 213 -0.54 -2.81 -16.04
C PHE A 213 -1.81 -2.52 -15.21
N ALA A 214 -1.71 -1.64 -14.21
CA ALA A 214 -2.83 -1.24 -13.36
C ALA A 214 -3.63 -0.05 -13.95
N GLY A 215 -2.96 0.93 -14.55
CA GLY A 215 -3.62 2.07 -15.20
C GLY A 215 -2.68 3.16 -15.72
N GLU A 216 -3.21 4.06 -16.54
CA GLU A 216 -2.43 5.09 -17.27
C GLU A 216 -2.05 6.32 -16.42
N ASN A 217 -2.72 6.52 -15.29
CA ASN A 217 -2.71 7.79 -14.58
C ASN A 217 -1.30 8.19 -14.12
N ILE A 218 -0.52 7.28 -13.54
CA ILE A 218 0.84 7.62 -13.06
C ILE A 218 1.72 8.17 -14.18
N PHE A 219 1.68 7.55 -15.36
CA PHE A 219 2.49 7.92 -16.52
C PHE A 219 2.03 9.21 -17.18
N SER A 220 0.79 9.62 -16.94
CA SER A 220 0.21 10.82 -17.55
C SER A 220 0.42 12.06 -16.69
N TRP A 221 0.55 11.90 -15.38
CA TRP A 221 0.56 13.00 -14.42
C TRP A 221 1.93 13.21 -13.75
N VAL A 222 2.75 12.17 -13.62
CA VAL A 222 4.09 12.27 -13.01
C VAL A 222 5.13 12.53 -14.10
N GLU A 223 6.09 13.40 -13.82
CA GLU A 223 7.17 13.67 -14.75
C GLU A 223 8.01 12.39 -15.01
N PRO A 224 8.26 12.00 -16.27
CA PRO A 224 8.91 10.73 -16.59
C PRO A 224 10.30 10.56 -15.98
N SER A 225 11.00 11.66 -15.69
CA SER A 225 12.33 11.66 -15.06
C SER A 225 12.31 11.06 -13.65
N TYR A 226 11.18 11.09 -12.96
CA TYR A 226 11.00 10.48 -11.63
C TYR A 226 10.58 9.01 -11.69
N LEU A 227 10.23 8.48 -12.86
CA LEU A 227 9.71 7.12 -12.99
C LEU A 227 10.72 6.20 -13.68
N LYS A 228 10.79 4.97 -13.18
CA LYS A 228 11.39 3.85 -13.90
C LYS A 228 10.44 2.66 -13.88
N ILE A 229 10.44 1.88 -14.95
CA ILE A 229 9.62 0.67 -15.06
C ILE A 229 10.48 -0.52 -15.49
N THR A 230 10.03 -1.72 -15.15
CA THR A 230 10.67 -2.94 -15.67
C THR A 230 10.35 -3.13 -17.15
N ALA A 231 11.23 -3.85 -17.85
CA ALA A 231 10.98 -4.24 -19.24
C ALA A 231 9.68 -5.07 -19.38
N ALA A 232 9.39 -5.92 -18.39
CA ALA A 232 8.14 -6.70 -18.35
C ALA A 232 6.91 -5.79 -18.29
N LEU A 233 6.90 -4.79 -17.40
CA LEU A 233 5.80 -3.84 -17.30
C LEU A 233 5.66 -3.01 -18.59
N LYS A 234 6.77 -2.58 -19.19
CA LYS A 234 6.75 -1.85 -20.46
C LYS A 234 6.12 -2.66 -21.58
N ALA A 235 6.46 -3.95 -21.68
CA ALA A 235 5.87 -4.87 -22.65
C ALA A 235 4.36 -5.08 -22.41
N GLU A 236 3.96 -5.25 -21.15
CA GLU A 236 2.56 -5.37 -20.73
C GLU A 236 1.74 -4.12 -21.12
N ILE A 237 2.26 -2.92 -20.84
CA ILE A 237 1.62 -1.65 -21.20
C ILE A 237 1.37 -1.58 -22.72
N LEU A 238 2.38 -1.93 -23.53
CA LEU A 238 2.30 -1.92 -24.99
C LEU A 238 1.32 -2.97 -25.52
N ALA A 239 1.30 -4.17 -24.94
CA ALA A 239 0.34 -5.22 -25.30
C ALA A 239 -1.11 -4.78 -25.06
N GLN A 240 -1.33 -3.91 -24.07
CA GLN A 240 -2.64 -3.37 -23.72
C GLN A 240 -2.97 -2.03 -24.40
N LYS A 241 -2.29 -1.66 -25.50
CA LYS A 241 -2.51 -0.39 -26.22
C LYS A 241 -3.96 -0.06 -26.56
N ASN A 242 -4.76 -1.08 -26.89
CA ASN A 242 -6.19 -0.89 -27.20
C ASN A 242 -7.05 -0.49 -25.99
N SER A 243 -6.51 -0.60 -24.78
CA SER A 243 -7.19 -0.18 -23.54
C SER A 243 -6.84 1.24 -23.11
N TRP A 244 -5.92 1.92 -23.81
CA TRP A 244 -5.50 3.27 -23.45
C TRP A 244 -6.60 4.30 -23.73
N THR A 245 -6.73 5.26 -22.83
CA THR A 245 -7.81 6.25 -22.79
C THR A 245 -7.32 7.67 -22.56
N ILE A 246 -6.08 7.87 -22.10
CA ILE A 246 -5.55 9.21 -21.81
C ILE A 246 -4.84 9.77 -23.04
N HIS A 247 -5.37 10.87 -23.56
CA HIS A 247 -4.81 11.56 -24.74
C HIS A 247 -3.77 12.62 -24.38
N SER A 248 -2.77 12.79 -25.24
CA SER A 248 -1.77 13.84 -25.14
C SER A 248 -2.23 15.12 -25.83
N LEU A 249 -1.88 16.28 -25.28
CA LEU A 249 -2.04 17.57 -25.98
C LEU A 249 -1.20 17.66 -27.28
N LYS A 250 -0.18 16.80 -27.41
CA LYS A 250 0.65 16.67 -28.63
C LYS A 250 0.01 15.75 -29.69
N GLY A 251 -1.21 15.26 -29.46
CA GLY A 251 -1.88 14.25 -30.29
C GLY A 251 -1.49 12.82 -29.91
N GLY A 252 -2.37 11.85 -30.22
CA GLY A 252 -2.20 10.45 -29.83
C GLY A 252 -2.46 10.19 -28.34
N PHE A 253 -2.04 9.03 -27.83
CA PHE A 253 -2.15 8.71 -26.40
C PHE A 253 -0.96 9.28 -25.62
N ALA A 254 -1.15 9.61 -24.35
CA ALA A 254 -0.07 10.06 -23.47
C ALA A 254 1.09 9.06 -23.46
N LEU A 255 0.79 7.78 -23.34
CA LEU A 255 1.79 6.70 -23.32
C LEU A 255 2.65 6.61 -24.59
N ASP A 256 2.16 7.04 -25.76
CA ASP A 256 2.98 7.09 -26.99
C ASP A 256 4.21 8.02 -26.83
N HIS A 257 4.09 9.07 -26.00
CA HIS A 257 5.15 10.05 -25.78
C HIS A 257 6.00 9.74 -24.55
N ILE A 258 5.43 9.02 -23.58
CA ILE A 258 6.07 8.77 -22.28
C ILE A 258 6.92 7.51 -22.29
N LEU A 259 6.44 6.42 -22.88
CA LEU A 259 7.16 5.13 -22.91
C LEU A 259 8.54 5.17 -23.60
N PRO A 260 8.78 6.02 -24.63
CA PRO A 260 10.12 6.15 -25.21
C PRO A 260 11.14 6.87 -24.31
N ILE A 261 10.70 7.66 -23.33
CA ILE A 261 11.57 8.51 -22.50
C ILE A 261 11.60 8.09 -21.02
N ILE A 262 10.72 7.19 -20.59
CA ILE A 262 10.73 6.65 -19.24
C ILE A 262 11.95 5.75 -19.04
N GLY A 263 12.58 5.85 -17.85
CA GLY A 263 13.73 5.02 -17.52
C GLY A 263 13.35 3.56 -17.31
N GLU A 264 14.33 2.67 -17.45
CA GLU A 264 14.18 1.25 -17.13
C GLU A 264 14.85 0.91 -15.78
N CYS A 265 14.29 -0.06 -15.06
CA CYS A 265 14.86 -0.62 -13.84
C CYS A 265 14.80 -2.15 -13.85
N ASP A 266 15.61 -2.76 -12.99
CA ASP A 266 15.56 -4.19 -12.74
C ASP A 266 14.29 -4.60 -11.99
N ALA A 267 13.90 -5.86 -12.13
CA ALA A 267 12.81 -6.47 -11.37
C ALA A 267 13.16 -6.55 -9.86
#